data_AF-A0A8N4QC65-F1
#
_entry.id   AF-A0A8N4QC65-F1
#
_cell.length_a   1.000
_cell.length_b   1.000
_cell.length_c   1.000
_cell.angle_alpha   90.00
_cell.angle_beta   90.00
_cell.angle_gamma   90.00
#
_symmetry.space_group_name_H-M   'P 1'
#
loop_
_entity.id
_entity.type
_entity.pdbx_description
1 polymer ?
#
loop_
_entity_poly.entity_id
_entity_poly.type
_entity_poly.pdbx_seq_one_letter_code
_entity_poly.pdbx_strand_id
1 'polypeptide(L)'
;MLLNLCKNSQGVFRAEFRTQLLAAASVTIITFCHGIGLGWFAPMLFKLQTPAESPLDFEVSVEQGSWMGALVCLGSLLANVFFGYLLDIVGRKACIYCLAIPHICFWCLVYFA
;
A
#
# COMPACT_ATOMS: atom_id res chain seq x y z
N MET A 1 -26.15 -13.45 12.84
CA MET A 1 -25.55 -12.92 14.09
C MET A 1 -25.09 -11.47 13.92
N LEU A 2 -24.25 -11.12 12.94
CA LEU A 2 -23.77 -9.75 12.71
C LEU A 2 -24.87 -8.71 12.39
N LEU A 3 -25.89 -9.10 11.62
CA LEU A 3 -27.01 -8.21 11.26
C LEU A 3 -27.85 -7.76 12.47
N ASN A 4 -27.88 -8.53 13.56
CA ASN A 4 -28.64 -8.19 14.77
C ASN A 4 -27.90 -7.16 15.64
N LEU A 5 -26.56 -7.15 15.62
CA LEU A 5 -25.76 -6.15 16.32
C LEU A 5 -26.01 -4.74 15.76
N CYS A 6 -26.18 -4.62 14.45
CA CYS A 6 -26.42 -3.34 13.77
C CYS A 6 -27.83 -2.76 13.98
N LYS A 7 -28.79 -3.56 14.45
CA LYS A 7 -30.21 -3.16 14.54
C LYS A 7 -30.55 -2.43 15.84
N ASN A 8 -29.75 -2.62 16.89
CA ASN A 8 -29.98 -2.03 18.22
C ASN A 8 -28.70 -1.47 18.88
N SER A 9 -27.67 -1.17 18.07
CA SER A 9 -26.40 -0.65 18.60
C SER A 9 -26.54 0.80 19.03
N GLN A 10 -26.13 1.11 20.27
CA GLN A 10 -25.93 2.48 20.78
C GLN A 10 -24.49 2.98 20.57
N GLY A 11 -23.60 2.14 20.01
CA GLY A 11 -22.16 2.41 19.85
C GLY A 11 -21.72 2.63 18.40
N VAL A 12 -20.50 2.19 18.08
CA VAL A 12 -19.83 2.40 16.76
C VAL A 12 -20.60 1.79 15.57
N PHE A 13 -21.51 0.83 15.81
CA PHE A 13 -22.31 0.20 14.76
C PHE A 13 -23.65 0.92 14.45
N ARG A 14 -23.87 2.11 15.03
CA ARG A 14 -25.01 2.97 14.66
C ARG A 14 -24.98 3.34 13.17
N ALA A 15 -26.15 3.52 12.58
CA ALA A 15 -26.31 3.86 11.16
C ALA A 15 -25.52 5.11 10.76
N GLU A 16 -25.44 6.11 11.65
CA GLU A 16 -24.71 7.37 11.49
C GLU A 16 -23.20 7.19 11.31
N PHE A 17 -22.59 6.17 11.94
CA PHE A 17 -21.14 5.94 11.91
C PHE A 17 -20.70 4.91 10.86
N ARG A 18 -21.62 4.31 10.11
CA ARG A 18 -21.29 3.25 9.14
C ARG A 18 -20.32 3.73 8.06
N THR A 19 -20.52 4.94 7.54
CA THR A 19 -19.64 5.52 6.52
C THR A 19 -18.25 5.81 7.07
N GLN A 20 -18.15 6.25 8.33
CA GLN A 20 -16.86 6.45 9.01
C GLN A 20 -16.14 5.12 9.24
N LEU A 21 -16.86 4.08 9.66
CA LEU A 21 -16.29 2.74 9.85
C LEU A 21 -15.76 2.16 8.53
N LEU A 22 -16.52 2.32 7.43
CA LEU A 22 -16.08 1.89 6.10
C LEU A 22 -14.87 2.69 5.60
N ALA A 23 -14.83 4.00 5.85
CA ALA A 23 -13.68 4.83 5.50
C ALA A 23 -12.43 4.41 6.28
N ALA A 24 -12.56 4.22 7.59
CA ALA A 24 -11.47 3.74 8.45
C ALA A 24 -10.98 2.35 8.01
N ALA A 25 -11.89 1.41 7.76
CA ALA A 25 -11.54 0.09 7.26
C ALA A 25 -10.78 0.15 5.93
N SER A 26 -11.23 1.01 5.00
CA SER A 26 -10.56 1.19 3.70
C SER A 26 -9.13 1.69 3.86
N VAL A 27 -8.91 2.71 4.70
CA VAL A 27 -7.58 3.27 4.99
C VAL A 27 -6.69 2.24 5.70
N THR A 28 -7.24 1.46 6.63
CA THR A 28 -6.50 0.40 7.31
C THR A 28 -6.08 -0.70 6.35
N ILE A 29 -6.95 -1.13 5.45
CA ILE A 29 -6.64 -2.16 4.45
C ILE A 29 -5.48 -1.71 3.56
N ILE A 30 -5.54 -0.50 2.98
CA ILE A 30 -4.46 -0.04 2.10
C ILE A 30 -3.14 0.14 2.87
N THR A 31 -3.20 0.61 4.12
CA THR A 31 -2.00 0.74 4.97
C THR A 31 -1.39 -0.61 5.31
N PHE A 32 -2.22 -1.61 5.60
CA PHE A 32 -1.80 -2.98 5.85
C PHE A 32 -1.15 -3.59 4.59
N CYS A 33 -1.79 -3.44 3.42
CA CYS A 33 -1.25 -3.87 2.14
C CYS A 33 0.08 -3.18 1.79
N HIS A 34 0.25 -1.90 2.15
CA HIS A 34 1.53 -1.20 2.00
C HIS A 34 2.60 -1.80 2.91
N GLY A 35 2.28 -2.10 4.16
CA GLY A 35 3.17 -2.79 5.09
C GLY A 35 3.64 -4.16 4.58
N ILE A 36 2.75 -4.93 3.93
CA ILE A 36 3.12 -6.19 3.26
C ILE A 36 4.13 -5.94 2.14
N GLY A 37 3.92 -4.92 1.29
CA GLY A 37 4.83 -4.59 0.20
C GLY A 37 6.25 -4.26 0.72
N LEU A 38 6.34 -3.46 1.79
CA LEU A 38 7.62 -3.15 2.44
C LEU A 38 8.25 -4.40 3.09
N GLY A 39 7.44 -5.22 3.76
CA GLY A 39 7.90 -6.45 4.39
C GLY A 39 8.37 -7.51 3.39
N TRP A 40 7.76 -7.56 2.20
CA TRP A 40 8.16 -8.42 1.09
C TRP A 40 9.50 -7.99 0.48
N PHE A 41 9.77 -6.69 0.42
CA PHE A 41 10.97 -6.16 -0.22
C PHE A 41 12.27 -6.67 0.41
N ALA A 42 12.36 -6.74 1.74
CA ALA A 42 13.59 -7.14 2.45
C ALA A 42 14.07 -8.58 2.12
N PRO A 43 13.27 -9.65 2.28
CA PRO A 43 13.68 -11.00 1.89
C PRO A 43 13.83 -11.15 0.37
N MET A 44 13.05 -10.41 -0.42
CA MET A 44 13.17 -10.48 -1.87
C MET A 44 14.51 -9.91 -2.34
N LEU A 45 14.94 -8.78 -1.76
CA LEU A 45 16.24 -8.18 -2.09
C LEU A 45 17.38 -9.16 -1.86
N PHE A 46 17.36 -9.88 -0.73
CA PHE A 46 18.35 -10.92 -0.44
C PHE A 46 18.36 -12.03 -1.50
N LYS A 47 17.17 -12.50 -1.92
CA LYS A 47 17.05 -13.50 -2.99
C LYS A 47 17.55 -13.00 -4.35
N LEU A 48 17.25 -11.75 -4.71
CA LEU A 48 17.70 -11.14 -5.96
C LEU A 48 19.23 -11.00 -6.03
N GLN A 49 19.88 -10.87 -4.88
CA GLN A 49 21.34 -10.78 -4.74
C GLN A 49 22.01 -12.15 -4.60
N THR A 50 21.23 -13.24 -4.56
CA THR A 50 21.73 -14.61 -4.41
C THR A 50 21.54 -15.36 -5.74
N PRO A 51 22.60 -15.56 -6.55
CA PRO A 51 22.47 -16.11 -7.90
C PRO A 51 21.74 -17.47 -7.98
N ALA A 52 21.86 -18.32 -6.96
CA ALA A 52 21.22 -19.64 -6.93
C ALA A 52 19.71 -19.59 -6.64
N GLU A 53 19.20 -18.49 -6.10
CA GLU A 53 17.80 -18.32 -5.70
C GLU A 53 17.09 -17.21 -6.45
N SER A 54 17.81 -16.43 -7.27
CA SER A 54 17.26 -15.32 -8.01
C SER A 54 16.32 -15.83 -9.12
N PRO A 55 15.09 -15.31 -9.22
CA PRO A 55 14.20 -15.59 -10.34
C PRO A 55 14.60 -14.87 -11.64
N LEU A 56 15.59 -13.98 -11.58
CA LEU A 56 16.03 -13.17 -12.72
C LEU A 56 17.23 -13.82 -13.44
N ASP A 57 17.33 -13.59 -14.75
CA ASP A 57 18.48 -14.00 -15.57
C ASP A 57 19.78 -13.22 -15.27
N PHE A 58 19.70 -12.20 -14.41
CA PHE A 58 20.82 -11.36 -14.02
C PHE A 58 20.93 -11.22 -12.50
N GLU A 59 22.14 -10.97 -12.02
CA GLU A 59 22.43 -10.73 -10.61
C GLU A 59 22.22 -9.25 -10.27
N VAL A 60 21.44 -8.99 -9.22
CA VAL A 60 21.27 -7.64 -8.69
C VAL A 60 22.48 -7.29 -7.82
N SER A 61 23.19 -6.21 -8.15
CA SER A 61 24.34 -5.77 -7.35
C SER A 61 23.92 -5.12 -6.03
N VAL A 62 24.85 -4.99 -5.08
CA VAL A 62 24.61 -4.27 -3.82
C VAL A 62 24.23 -2.80 -4.05
N GLU A 63 24.84 -2.17 -5.06
CA GLU A 63 24.54 -0.80 -5.44
C GLU A 63 23.11 -0.67 -6.00
N GLN A 64 22.70 -1.57 -6.90
CA GLN A 64 21.33 -1.61 -7.42
C GLN A 64 20.32 -1.86 -6.30
N GLY A 65 20.63 -2.76 -5.37
CA GLY A 65 19.84 -3.01 -4.17
C GLY A 65 19.65 -1.76 -3.31
N SER A 66 20.72 -1.00 -3.11
CA SER A 66 20.72 0.23 -2.34
C SER A 66 19.87 1.31 -3.01
N TRP A 67 19.92 1.43 -4.34
CA TRP A 67 19.05 2.31 -5.11
C TRP A 67 17.57 1.95 -4.98
N MET A 68 17.22 0.65 -5.02
CA MET A 68 15.84 0.22 -4.80
C MET A 68 15.30 0.68 -3.44
N GLY A 69 16.10 0.53 -2.37
CA GLY A 69 15.74 1.04 -1.04
C GLY A 69 15.60 2.56 -0.98
N ALA A 70 16.54 3.30 -1.59
CA ALA A 70 16.50 4.76 -1.64
C ALA A 70 15.27 5.29 -2.40
N LEU A 71 14.86 4.61 -3.49
CA LEU A 71 13.68 4.98 -4.28
C LEU A 71 12.37 4.83 -3.49
N VAL A 72 12.29 3.92 -2.52
CA VAL A 72 11.12 3.84 -1.62
C VAL A 72 11.01 5.10 -0.77
N CYS A 73 12.13 5.56 -0.18
CA CYS A 73 12.18 6.78 0.62
C CYS A 73 11.87 8.03 -0.22
N LEU A 74 12.50 8.14 -1.40
CA LEU A 74 12.27 9.25 -2.31
C LEU A 74 10.82 9.27 -2.82
N GLY A 75 10.28 8.10 -3.18
CA GLY A 75 8.90 7.93 -3.59
C GLY A 75 7.92 8.35 -2.49
N SER A 76 8.20 8.01 -1.23
CA SER A 76 7.39 8.47 -0.09
C SER A 76 7.39 9.99 0.05
N LEU A 77 8.55 10.64 -0.07
CA LEU A 77 8.65 12.10 -0.03
C LEU A 77 7.81 12.75 -1.15
N LEU A 78 8.01 12.31 -2.39
CA LEU A 78 7.31 12.85 -3.56
C LEU A 78 5.80 12.59 -3.48
N ALA A 79 5.39 11.40 -3.07
CA ALA A 79 3.99 11.04 -2.91
C ALA A 79 3.31 11.89 -1.84
N ASN A 80 3.96 12.16 -0.70
CA ASN A 80 3.39 13.01 0.35
C ASN A 80 3.16 14.44 -0.14
N VAL A 81 4.10 15.04 -0.87
CA VAL A 81 3.93 16.38 -1.45
C VAL A 81 2.81 16.36 -2.50
N PHE A 82 2.84 15.39 -3.41
CA PHE A 82 1.85 15.27 -4.48
C PHE A 82 0.43 15.06 -3.94
N PHE A 83 0.23 14.08 -3.05
CA PHE A 83 -1.08 13.82 -2.45
C PHE A 83 -1.50 14.93 -1.49
N GLY A 84 -0.55 15.60 -0.81
CA GLY A 84 -0.82 16.78 -0.01
C GLY A 84 -1.52 17.88 -0.81
N TYR A 85 -0.99 18.19 -2.00
CA TYR A 85 -1.61 19.12 -2.93
C TYR A 85 -2.93 18.59 -3.52
N LEU A 86 -2.96 17.31 -3.92
CA LEU A 86 -4.10 16.71 -4.59
C LEU A 86 -5.35 16.63 -3.69
N LEU A 87 -5.15 16.45 -2.37
CA LEU A 87 -6.23 16.39 -1.37
C LEU A 87 -7.15 17.62 -1.42
N ASP A 88 -6.61 18.80 -1.67
CA ASP A 88 -7.37 20.05 -1.71
C ASP A 88 -8.14 20.26 -3.02
N ILE A 89 -7.74 19.56 -4.10
CA ILE A 89 -8.32 19.72 -5.44
C ILE A 89 -9.43 18.70 -5.71
N VAL A 90 -9.11 17.42 -5.57
CA VAL A 90 -10.04 16.32 -5.91
C VAL A 90 -10.75 15.74 -4.69
N GLY A 91 -10.34 16.16 -3.49
CA GLY A 91 -10.91 15.72 -2.23
C GLY A 91 -10.33 14.40 -1.72
N ARG A 92 -10.44 14.21 -0.40
CA ARG A 92 -9.84 13.10 0.34
C ARG A 92 -10.28 11.71 -0.11
N LYS A 93 -11.56 11.54 -0.47
CA LYS A 93 -12.12 10.26 -0.88
C LYS A 93 -11.50 9.77 -2.20
N ALA A 94 -11.36 10.66 -3.18
CA ALA A 94 -10.75 10.32 -4.46
C ALA A 94 -9.27 9.95 -4.29
N CYS A 95 -8.50 10.73 -3.50
CA CYS A 95 -7.11 10.42 -3.21
C CYS A 95 -6.93 9.02 -2.60
N ILE A 96 -7.78 8.63 -1.64
CA ILE A 96 -7.72 7.28 -1.02
C ILE A 96 -7.93 6.18 -2.06
N TYR A 97 -8.88 6.33 -2.99
CA TYR A 97 -9.08 5.34 -4.05
C TYR A 97 -7.95 5.34 -5.07
N CYS A 98 -7.38 6.50 -5.38
CA CYS A 98 -6.22 6.59 -6.27
C CYS A 98 -4.99 5.84 -5.73
N LEU A 99 -4.83 5.69 -4.41
CA LEU A 99 -3.73 4.90 -3.83
C LEU A 99 -3.75 3.42 -4.20
N ALA A 100 -4.92 2.86 -4.53
CA ALA A 100 -5.02 1.47 -4.97
C ALA A 100 -4.34 1.24 -6.33
N ILE A 101 -4.34 2.25 -7.21
CA ILE A 101 -3.80 2.14 -8.57
C ILE A 101 -2.30 1.83 -8.56
N PRO A 102 -1.41 2.65 -7.96
CA PRO A 102 0.02 2.36 -7.95
C PRO A 102 0.34 1.07 -7.19
N HIS A 103 -0.44 0.70 -6.17
CA HIS A 103 -0.26 -0.55 -5.44
C HIS A 103 -0.56 -1.77 -6.32
N ILE A 104 -1.65 -1.76 -7.08
CA ILE A 104 -1.96 -2.81 -8.06
C ILE A 104 -0.90 -2.85 -9.15
N CYS A 105 -0.53 -1.69 -9.71
CA CYS A 105 0.52 -1.62 -10.74
C CYS A 105 1.84 -2.23 -10.24
N PHE A 106 2.25 -1.93 -9.01
CA PHE A 106 3.45 -2.50 -8.41
C PHE A 106 3.40 -4.03 -8.39
N TRP A 107 2.33 -4.63 -7.87
CA TRP A 107 2.21 -6.10 -7.82
C TRP A 107 2.09 -6.73 -9.21
N CYS A 108 1.43 -6.06 -10.16
CA CYS A 108 1.40 -6.51 -11.55
C CYS A 108 2.81 -6.53 -12.16
N LEU A 109 3.60 -5.47 -11.97
CA LEU A 109 4.97 -5.41 -12.46
C LEU A 109 5.83 -6.50 -11.84
N VAL A 110 5.71 -6.73 -10.52
CA VAL A 110 6.42 -7.83 -9.84
C VAL A 110 6.03 -9.21 -10.37
N TYR A 111 4.75 -9.41 -10.70
CA TYR A 111 4.28 -10.71 -11.20
C TYR A 111 4.75 -11.01 -12.64
N PHE A 112 4.89 -9.98 -13.48
CA PHE A 112 5.29 -10.13 -14.88
C PHE A 112 6.78 -9.92 -15.15
N ALA A 113 7.54 -9.44 -14.15
CA ALA A 113 9.00 -9.35 -14.20
C ALA A 113 9.62 -10.75 -14.10
#